data_AF-A0A7R7JEF9-F1
#
_entry.id   AF-A0A7R7JEF9-F1
#
_cell.length_a   1.000
_cell.length_b   1.000
_cell.length_c   1.000
_cell.angle_alpha   90.00
_cell.angle_beta   90.00
_cell.angle_gamma   90.00
#
_symmetry.space_group_name_H-M   'P 1'
#
loop_
_entity.id
_entity.type
_entity.pdbx_description
1 polymer ?
#
loop_
_entity_poly.entity_id
_entity_poly.type
_entity_poly.pdbx_seq_one_letter_code
_entity_poly.pdbx_strand_id
1 'polypeptide(L)' 'MVIDGVTGLLAEPDDVKSMVSAIDRVLASDELRHRMGAAGREHVINKFSYEKIAQSIISYMTGMN' A
#
# COMPACT_ATOMS: atom_id res chain seq x y z
N MET A 1 0.62 3.09 -1.49
CA MET A 1 0.98 3.09 -0.05
C MET A 1 0.79 1.68 0.48
N VAL A 2 1.62 1.24 1.43
CA VAL A 2 1.55 -0.11 2.01
C VAL A 2 0.66 -0.10 3.26
N ILE A 3 -0.25 -1.08 3.36
CA ILE A 3 -1.00 -1.45 4.57
C ILE A 3 -0.48 -2.82 4.98
N ASP A 4 0.13 -2.91 6.15
CA ASP A 4 0.77 -4.13 6.64
C ASP A 4 -0.20 -5.32 6.69
N GLY A 5 0.25 -6.47 6.22
CA GLY A 5 -0.52 -7.71 6.10
C GLY A 5 -1.61 -7.72 5.01
N VAL A 6 -1.90 -6.58 4.38
CA VAL A 6 -3.01 -6.42 3.43
C VAL A 6 -2.49 -6.19 2.01
N THR A 7 -1.77 -5.09 1.79
CA THR A 7 -1.25 -4.73 0.45
C THR A 7 0.25 -5.01 0.31
N GLY A 8 0.85 -5.57 1.36
CA GLY A 8 2.27 -5.84 1.50
C GLY A 8 2.61 -6.12 2.96
N LEU A 9 3.90 -6.24 3.26
CA LEU A 9 4.42 -6.33 4.62
C LEU A 9 5.33 -5.15 4.90
N LEU A 10 5.31 -4.67 6.13
CA LEU A 10 6.29 -3.71 6.61
C LEU A 10 7.47 -4.45 7.26
N ALA A 11 8.65 -3.84 7.13
CA ALA A 11 9.85 -4.22 7.84
C ALA A 11 10.34 -3.02 8.65
N GLU A 12 10.98 -3.28 9.78
CA GLU A 12 11.54 -2.24 10.63
C GLU A 12 12.68 -1.52 9.90
N PRO A 13 12.76 -0.17 9.99
CA PRO A 13 13.88 0.58 9.42
C PRO A 13 15.22 0.08 9.96
N ASP A 14 16.21 -0.03 9.06
CA ASP A 14 17.58 -0.47 9.37
C ASP A 14 17.70 -1.87 10.00
N ASP A 15 16.63 -2.68 10.00
CA ASP A 15 16.64 -4.07 10.47
C ASP A 15 16.62 -5.08 9.31
N VAL A 16 17.81 -5.62 9.02
CA VAL A 16 18.00 -6.66 8.01
C VAL A 16 17.20 -7.93 8.32
N LYS A 17 17.06 -8.32 9.60
CA LYS A 17 16.33 -9.55 9.97
C LYS A 17 14.83 -9.38 9.72
N SER A 18 14.28 -8.21 10.04
CA SER A 18 12.89 -7.87 9.75
C SER A 18 12.62 -7.93 8.24
N MET A 19 13.51 -7.35 7.43
CA MET A 19 13.41 -7.40 5.97
C MET A 19 13.45 -8.83 5.42
N VAL A 20 14.41 -9.64 5.87
CA VAL A 20 14.53 -11.06 5.45
C VAL A 20 13.26 -11.83 5.81
N SER A 21 12.75 -11.66 7.04
CA SER A 21 11.53 -12.33 7.48
C SER A 21 10.31 -11.96 6.62
N ALA A 22 10.17 -10.69 6.26
CA ALA A 22 9.09 -10.24 5.38
C ALA A 22 9.20 -10.86 3.97
N ILE A 23 10.42 -10.91 3.41
CA ILE A 23 10.67 -11.54 2.10
C ILE A 23 10.36 -13.03 2.16
N ASP A 24 10.89 -13.76 3.14
CA ASP A 24 10.67 -15.20 3.30
C ASP A 24 9.18 -15.54 3.40
N ARG A 25 8.42 -14.74 4.16
CA ARG A 25 6.97 -14.94 4.31
C ARG A 25 6.23 -14.80 2.98
N VAL A 26 6.62 -13.82 2.16
CA VAL A 26 6.05 -13.60 0.82
C VAL A 26 6.45 -14.75 -0.11
N LEU A 27 7.70 -15.18 -0.10
CA LEU A 27 8.18 -16.28 -0.96
C LEU A 27 7.58 -17.64 -0.59
N ALA A 28 7.29 -17.88 0.70
CA ALA A 28 6.76 -19.14 1.19
C ALA A 28 5.30 -19.44 0.77
N SER A 29 4.53 -18.45 0.30
CA SER A 29 3.11 -18.64 -0.04
C SER A 29 2.68 -17.89 -1.29
N ASP A 30 2.44 -18.63 -2.37
CA ASP A 30 1.88 -18.09 -3.62
C ASP A 30 0.56 -17.37 -3.41
N GLU A 31 -0.33 -17.93 -2.59
CA GLU A 31 -1.62 -17.32 -2.28
C GLU A 31 -1.45 -15.94 -1.62
N LEU A 32 -0.55 -15.85 -0.63
CA LEU A 32 -0.25 -14.59 0.06
C LEU A 32 0.25 -13.53 -0.93
N ARG A 33 1.18 -13.91 -1.83
CA ARG A 33 1.71 -12.99 -2.85
C ARG A 33 0.62 -12.44 -3.76
N HIS A 34 -0.22 -13.32 -4.28
CA HIS A 34 -1.28 -12.91 -5.20
C HIS A 34 -2.31 -12.03 -4.51
N ARG A 35 -2.73 -12.40 -3.29
CA ARG A 35 -3.69 -11.62 -2.50
C ARG A 35 -3.18 -10.22 -2.20
N MET A 36 -1.93 -10.09 -1.71
CA MET A 36 -1.33 -8.78 -1.40
C MET A 36 -1.14 -7.92 -2.65
N GLY A 37 -0.68 -8.51 -3.75
CA GLY A 37 -0.51 -7.81 -5.02
C GLY A 37 -1.83 -7.27 -5.58
N ALA A 38 -2.89 -8.08 -5.53
CA ALA A 38 -4.23 -7.66 -5.95
C ALA A 38 -4.78 -6.53 -5.07
N ALA A 39 -4.70 -6.69 -3.74
CA ALA A 39 -5.14 -5.67 -2.79
C ALA A 39 -4.36 -4.34 -2.94
N GLY A 40 -3.04 -4.41 -3.18
CA GLY A 40 -2.21 -3.24 -3.43
C GLY A 40 -2.60 -2.49 -4.71
N ARG A 41 -2.86 -3.24 -5.80
CA ARG A 41 -3.34 -2.66 -7.06
C ARG A 41 -4.68 -1.96 -6.86
N GLU A 42 -5.64 -2.64 -6.25
CA GLU A 42 -6.96 -2.08 -5.95
C GLU A 42 -6.84 -0.82 -5.08
N HIS A 43 -6.02 -0.86 -4.02
CA HIS A 43 -5.81 0.27 -3.13
C HIS A 43 -5.29 1.51 -3.86
N VAL A 44 -4.32 1.33 -4.76
CA VAL A 44 -3.74 2.47 -5.51
C VAL A 44 -4.75 3.06 -6.49
N ILE A 45 -5.44 2.21 -7.26
CA ILE A 45 -6.49 2.64 -8.20
C ILE A 45 -7.58 3.42 -7.45
N ASN A 46 -8.00 2.90 -6.29
CA ASN A 46 -9.05 3.51 -5.50
C ASN A 46 -8.62 4.76 -4.73
N LYS A 47 -7.33 5.03 -4.52
CA LYS A 47 -6.91 6.17 -3.67
C LYS A 47 -6.18 7.27 -4.43
N PHE A 48 -5.52 6.95 -5.54
CA PHE A 48 -4.62 7.87 -6.23
C PHE A 48 -5.00 8.11 -7.71
N SER A 49 -6.27 7.93 -8.07
CA SER A 49 -6.72 8.37 -9.40
C SER A 49 -6.56 9.90 -9.53
N TYR A 50 -6.26 10.38 -10.73
CA TYR A 50 -6.11 11.82 -10.99
C TYR A 50 -7.36 12.60 -10.56
N GLU A 51 -8.54 12.00 -10.72
CA GLU A 51 -9.82 12.56 -10.29
C GLU A 51 -9.88 12.72 -8.77
N LYS A 52 -9.41 11.74 -8.00
CA LYS A 52 -9.41 11.80 -6.53
C LYS A 52 -8.42 12.81 -6.00
N ILE A 53 -7.26 12.92 -6.64
CA ILE A 53 -6.25 13.94 -6.32
C ILE A 53 -6.81 15.32 -6.64
N ALA A 54 -7.37 15.52 -7.83
CA ALA A 54 -8.00 16.78 -8.24
C ALA A 54 -9.13 17.17 -7.29
N GLN A 55 -10.00 16.22 -6.91
CA GLN A 55 -11.09 16.49 -5.97
C GLN A 55 -10.60 16.83 -4.56
N SER A 56 -9.50 16.21 -4.11
CA SER A 56 -8.87 16.55 -2.82
C SER A 56 -8.29 17.97 -2.85
N ILE A 57 -7.65 18.36 -3.96
CA ILE A 57 -7.14 19.73 -4.17
C ILE A 57 -8.30 20.74 -4.21
N ILE A 58 -9.35 20.48 -4.99
CA ILE A 58 -10.53 21.35 -5.07
C ILE A 58 -11.16 21.51 -3.69
N SER A 59 -11.39 20.41 -2.96
CA SER A 59 -11.97 20.45 -1.63
C SER A 59 -11.13 21.27 -0.65
N TYR A 60 -9.80 21.16 -0.73
CA TYR A 60 -8.89 21.96 0.09
C TYR A 60 -8.98 23.45 -0.25
N MET A 61 -9.04 23.79 -1.54
CA MET A 61 -9.15 25.18 -2.01
C MET A 61 -10.51 25.81 -1.72
N THR A 62 -11.61 25.05 -1.74
CA THR A 62 -12.96 25.56 -1.50
C THR A 62 -13.39 25.52 -0.04
N GLY A 63 -12.75 24.70 0.80
CA GLY A 63 -13.06 24.56 2.23
C GLY A 63 -12.35 25.56 3.16
N MET A 64 -11.54 26.46 2.61
CA MET A 64 -10.84 27.53 3.35
C MET A 64 -11.57 28.89 3.32
N ASN A 65 -12.88 28.92 3.04
CA ASN A 65 -13.74 30.10 3.17
C ASN A 65 -14.80 29.93 4.26
#